data_AF-A0A2R6F8A0-F1
#
_entry.id   AF-A0A2R6F8A0-F1
#
_cell.length_a   1.000
_cell.length_b   1.000
_cell.length_c   1.000
_cell.angle_alpha   90.00
_cell.angle_beta   90.00
_cell.angle_gamma   90.00
#
_symmetry.space_group_name_H-M   'P 1'
#
loop_
_entity.id
_entity.type
_entity.pdbx_description
1 polymer ?
#
loop_
_entity_poly.entity_id
_entity_poly.type
_entity_poly.pdbx_seq_one_letter_code
_entity_poly.pdbx_strand_id
1 'polypeptide(L)'
;MSLAAFDFDGTLSESEMTVLLGQQCGVADRMAEITERAMNDEIGYAESLRERVSLLEGLSLDRAEDAFAEVRLREGAVEVLDGLADAGVRTAILTGGFERGVDR
;
A
#
# COMPACT_ATOMS: atom_id res chain seq x y z
N MET A 1 -7.49 7.81 26.11
CA MET A 1 -6.77 6.76 25.36
C MET A 1 -6.31 7.41 24.07
N SER A 2 -5.02 7.46 23.82
CA SER A 2 -4.46 8.10 22.62
C SER A 2 -4.44 7.09 21.46
N LEU A 3 -4.61 7.59 20.24
CA LEU A 3 -4.57 6.81 18.99
C LEU A 3 -3.56 7.46 18.03
N ALA A 4 -2.69 6.67 17.44
CA ALA A 4 -1.88 7.03 16.28
C ALA A 4 -2.35 6.22 15.08
N ALA A 5 -2.73 6.90 14.00
CA ALA A 5 -3.13 6.25 12.75
C ALA A 5 -2.06 6.52 11.69
N PHE A 6 -1.71 5.48 10.94
CA PHE A 6 -0.69 5.53 9.90
C PHE A 6 -1.29 5.09 8.58
N ASP A 7 -0.84 5.73 7.50
CA ASP A 7 -0.91 5.08 6.20
C ASP A 7 0.09 3.90 6.14
N PHE A 8 -0.06 3.02 5.16
CA PHE A 8 0.82 1.86 4.99
C PHE A 8 1.80 2.06 3.84
N ASP A 9 1.29 2.08 2.61
CA ASP A 9 2.10 2.25 1.39
C ASP A 9 2.87 3.57 1.45
N GLY A 10 4.17 3.54 1.16
CA GLY A 10 5.04 4.71 1.25
C GLY A 10 5.23 5.30 2.66
N THR A 11 4.57 4.78 3.70
CA THR A 11 4.63 5.28 5.08
C THR A 11 5.24 4.25 6.03
N LEU A 12 4.48 3.22 6.42
CA LEU A 12 5.00 2.10 7.22
C LEU A 12 5.75 1.07 6.37
N SER A 13 5.48 1.06 5.06
CA SER A 13 6.17 0.28 4.04
C SER A 13 7.00 1.21 3.14
N GLU A 14 8.14 0.72 2.64
CA GLU A 14 8.89 1.41 1.57
C GLU A 14 8.32 1.10 0.18
N SER A 15 7.54 0.03 0.09
CA SER A 15 6.91 -0.45 -1.12
C SER A 15 5.52 0.16 -1.30
N GLU A 16 5.13 0.31 -2.57
CA GLU A 16 3.75 0.55 -3.00
C GLU A 16 3.13 -0.78 -3.41
N MET A 17 2.24 -1.34 -2.59
CA MET A 17 1.65 -2.66 -2.80
C MET A 17 0.95 -2.79 -4.16
N THR A 18 0.26 -1.73 -4.59
CA THR A 18 -0.40 -1.72 -5.91
C THR A 18 0.60 -1.84 -7.06
N VAL A 19 1.79 -1.24 -6.93
CA VAL A 19 2.86 -1.34 -7.95
C VAL A 19 3.44 -2.76 -8.00
N LEU A 20 3.66 -3.41 -6.84
CA LEU A 20 4.13 -4.80 -6.79
C LEU A 20 3.14 -5.76 -7.48
N LEU A 21 1.83 -5.56 -7.25
CA LEU A 21 0.80 -6.29 -8.00
C LEU A 21 0.86 -5.99 -9.51
N GLY A 22 1.09 -4.72 -9.86
CA GLY A 22 1.27 -4.29 -11.25
C GLY A 22 2.47 -4.94 -11.94
N GLN A 23 3.56 -5.18 -11.22
CA GLN A 23 4.73 -5.88 -11.75
C GLN A 23 4.41 -7.32 -12.14
N GLN A 24 3.58 -8.01 -11.36
CA GLN A 24 3.06 -9.34 -11.73
C GLN A 24 2.27 -9.26 -13.04
N CYS A 25 1.51 -8.21 -13.30
CA CYS A 25 0.76 -8.07 -14.55
C CYS A 25 1.55 -7.43 -15.71
N GLY A 26 2.80 -7.01 -15.50
CA GLY A 26 3.55 -6.25 -16.51
C GLY A 26 2.93 -4.88 -16.82
N VAL A 27 2.30 -4.25 -15.83
CA VAL A 27 1.56 -2.99 -15.95
C VAL A 27 2.07 -1.89 -15.02
N ALA A 28 3.23 -2.10 -14.37
CA ALA A 28 3.79 -1.18 -13.39
C ALA A 28 3.95 0.25 -13.94
N ASP A 29 4.45 0.41 -15.16
CA ASP A 29 4.61 1.73 -15.79
C ASP A 29 3.25 2.45 -15.98
N ARG A 30 2.23 1.73 -16.46
CA ARG A 30 0.86 2.26 -16.60
C ARG A 30 0.25 2.64 -15.25
N MET A 31 0.52 1.87 -14.21
CA MET A 31 0.09 2.21 -12.86
C MET A 31 0.77 3.48 -12.33
N ALA A 32 2.07 3.65 -12.61
CA ALA A 32 2.80 4.84 -12.23
C ALA A 32 2.23 6.08 -12.93
N GLU A 33 1.92 6.00 -14.24
CA GLU A 33 1.27 7.09 -15.00
C GLU A 33 -0.09 7.49 -14.39
N ILE A 34 -0.94 6.53 -14.02
CA ILE A 34 -2.23 6.82 -13.36
C ILE A 34 -2.03 7.43 -11.97
N THR A 35 -1.00 6.99 -11.25
CA THR A 35 -0.66 7.52 -9.91
C THR A 35 -0.19 8.97 -10.01
N GLU A 36 0.68 9.27 -10.98
CA GLU A 36 1.18 10.61 -11.25
C GLU A 36 0.04 11.57 -11.61
N ARG A 37 -0.87 11.17 -12.51
CA ARG A 37 -2.08 11.96 -12.82
C ARG A 37 -2.93 12.24 -11.58
N ALA A 38 -3.07 11.28 -10.68
CA ALA A 38 -3.84 11.44 -9.44
C ALA A 38 -3.15 12.39 -8.46
N MET A 39 -1.83 12.31 -8.34
CA MET A 39 -1.03 13.22 -7.49
C MET A 39 -0.96 14.64 -8.04
N ASN A 40 -1.10 14.81 -9.36
CA ASN A 40 -1.19 16.10 -10.03
C ASN A 40 -2.61 16.70 -10.02
N ASP A 41 -3.55 16.12 -9.25
CA ASP A 41 -4.96 16.51 -9.17
C ASP A 41 -5.71 16.46 -10.53
N GLU A 42 -5.19 15.73 -11.53
CA GLU A 42 -5.83 15.60 -12.84
C GLU A 42 -7.03 14.63 -12.80
N ILE A 43 -6.96 13.63 -11.92
CA ILE A 43 -8.04 12.67 -11.65
C ILE A 43 -8.24 12.49 -10.16
N GLY A 44 -9.47 12.17 -9.75
CA GLY A 44 -9.77 11.93 -8.34
C GLY A 44 -9.18 10.62 -7.83
N TYR A 45 -8.88 10.54 -6.52
CA TYR A 45 -8.34 9.33 -5.90
C TYR A 45 -9.15 8.06 -6.20
N ALA A 46 -10.48 8.12 -6.07
CA ALA A 46 -11.35 6.97 -6.29
C ALA A 46 -11.40 6.54 -7.77
N GLU A 47 -11.16 7.47 -8.71
CA GLU A 47 -11.03 7.18 -10.13
C GLU A 47 -9.69 6.52 -10.42
N SER A 48 -8.59 7.11 -9.94
CA SER A 48 -7.24 6.54 -10.01
C SER A 48 -7.17 5.11 -9.47
N LEU A 49 -7.79 4.85 -8.31
CA LEU A 49 -7.81 3.51 -7.72
C LEU A 49 -8.54 2.50 -8.62
N ARG A 50 -9.70 2.86 -9.19
CA ARG A 50 -10.43 1.97 -10.10
C ARG A 50 -9.64 1.72 -11.38
N GLU A 51 -9.02 2.74 -11.96
CA GLU A 51 -8.18 2.60 -13.14
C GLU A 51 -7.01 1.64 -12.85
N ARG A 52 -6.25 1.87 -11.77
CA ARG A 52 -5.12 1.00 -11.40
C ARG A 52 -5.55 -0.43 -11.12
N VAL A 53 -6.62 -0.64 -10.36
CA VAL A 53 -7.12 -1.99 -10.04
C VAL A 53 -7.62 -2.72 -11.28
N SER A 54 -8.19 -2.02 -12.27
CA SER A 54 -8.61 -2.66 -13.53
C SER A 54 -7.44 -3.25 -14.33
N LEU A 55 -6.23 -2.68 -14.19
CA LEU A 55 -5.01 -3.24 -14.80
C LEU A 55 -4.58 -4.58 -14.20
N LEU A 56 -5.16 -4.98 -13.06
CA LEU A 56 -4.88 -6.25 -12.40
C LEU A 56 -5.83 -7.39 -12.84
N GLU A 57 -6.69 -7.15 -13.84
CA GLU A 57 -7.61 -8.17 -14.35
C GLU A 57 -6.86 -9.45 -14.77
N GLY A 58 -7.30 -10.60 -14.25
CA GLY A 58 -6.69 -11.90 -14.51
C GLY A 58 -5.49 -12.25 -13.61
N LEU A 59 -5.09 -11.38 -12.67
CA LEU A 59 -4.08 -11.73 -11.66
C LEU A 59 -4.59 -12.87 -10.76
N SER A 60 -3.84 -13.97 -10.70
CA SER A 60 -4.16 -15.07 -9.79
C SER A 60 -3.79 -14.73 -8.34
N LEU A 61 -4.47 -15.38 -7.39
CA LEU A 61 -4.19 -15.18 -5.97
C LEU A 61 -2.74 -15.52 -5.61
N ASP A 62 -2.20 -16.62 -6.14
CA ASP A 62 -0.81 -17.03 -5.86
C ASP A 62 0.21 -15.94 -6.26
N ARG A 63 -0.01 -15.30 -7.42
CA ARG A 63 0.87 -14.21 -7.88
C ARG A 63 0.67 -12.93 -7.08
N ALA A 64 -0.54 -12.67 -6.59
CA ALA A 64 -0.78 -11.58 -5.67
C ALA A 64 -0.07 -11.82 -4.32
N GLU A 65 -0.09 -13.06 -3.83
CA GLU A 65 0.67 -13.46 -2.63
C GLU A 65 2.18 -13.30 -2.81
N ASP A 66 2.72 -13.64 -4.00
CA ASP A 66 4.12 -13.38 -4.33
C ASP A 66 4.44 -11.89 -4.23
N ALA A 67 3.60 -11.02 -4.81
CA ALA A 67 3.75 -9.56 -4.69
C ALA A 67 3.66 -9.06 -3.24
N PHE A 68 2.74 -9.58 -2.43
CA PHE A 68 2.63 -9.21 -1.02
C PHE A 68 3.86 -9.65 -0.21
N ALA A 69 4.48 -10.78 -0.56
CA ALA A 69 5.71 -11.25 0.08
C ALA A 69 6.94 -10.36 -0.23
N GLU A 70 6.86 -9.49 -1.23
CA GLU A 70 7.91 -8.53 -1.59
C GLU A 70 7.83 -7.22 -0.78
N VAL A 71 6.74 -6.96 -0.07
CA VAL A 71 6.57 -5.76 0.76
C VAL A 71 7.66 -5.71 1.84
N ARG A 72 8.26 -4.53 2.03
CA ARG A 72 9.27 -4.27 3.06
C ARG A 72 8.82 -3.12 3.93
N LEU A 73 8.84 -3.35 5.25
CA LEU A 73 8.61 -2.30 6.23
C LEU A 73 9.72 -1.25 6.13
N ARG A 74 9.34 0.01 6.32
CA ARG A 74 10.25 1.14 6.40
C ARG A 74 11.19 0.98 7.59
N GLU A 75 12.46 1.31 7.38
CA GLU A 75 13.42 1.40 8.48
C GLU A 75 12.89 2.32 9.60
N GLY A 76 12.92 1.86 10.84
CA GLY A 76 12.40 2.62 11.99
C GLY A 76 10.89 2.42 12.26
N ALA A 77 10.14 1.78 11.36
CA ALA A 77 8.69 1.60 11.55
C ALA A 77 8.38 0.75 12.79
N VAL A 78 9.15 -0.33 13.00
CA VAL A 78 8.97 -1.22 14.16
C VAL A 78 9.26 -0.47 15.46
N GLU A 79 10.35 0.28 15.50
CA GLU A 79 10.79 1.06 16.66
C GLU A 79 9.76 2.14 17.05
N VAL A 80 9.13 2.78 16.07
CA VAL A 80 8.05 3.75 16.30
C VAL A 80 6.82 3.06 16.88
N LEU A 81 6.42 1.91 16.32
CA LEU A 81 5.24 1.17 16.78
C LEU A 81 5.45 0.61 18.20
N ASP A 82 6.63 0.06 18.49
CA ASP A 82 7.00 -0.43 19.82
C ASP A 82 7.00 0.70 20.84
N GLY A 83 7.62 1.85 20.52
CA GLY A 83 7.62 3.01 21.41
C GLY A 83 6.23 3.57 21.70
N LEU A 84 5.31 3.52 20.72
CA LEU A 84 3.91 3.90 20.92
C LEU A 84 3.16 2.89 21.80
N ALA A 85 3.41 1.60 21.61
CA ALA A 85 2.82 0.55 22.43
C ALA A 85 3.27 0.67 23.90
N ASP A 86 4.56 0.89 24.15
CA ASP A 86 5.12 1.11 25.49
C ASP A 86 4.54 2.37 26.17
N ALA A 87 4.24 3.41 25.38
CA ALA A 87 3.57 4.61 25.86
C ALA A 87 2.04 4.45 26.07
N GLY A 88 1.48 3.26 25.82
CA GLY A 88 0.04 2.99 25.94
C GLY A 88 -0.81 3.67 24.86
N VAL A 89 -0.21 4.01 23.71
CA VAL A 89 -0.89 4.58 22.55
C VAL A 89 -1.39 3.44 21.66
N ARG A 90 -2.68 3.46 21.30
CA ARG A 90 -3.21 2.51 20.33
C ARG A 90 -2.76 2.90 18.93
N THR A 91 -2.40 1.93 18.11
CA THR A 91 -2.06 2.15 16.70
C THR A 91 -3.17 1.64 15.78
N ALA A 92 -3.31 2.26 14.61
CA ALA A 92 -4.19 1.82 13.54
C ALA A 92 -3.55 2.08 12.18
N ILE A 93 -3.86 1.24 11.20
CA ILE A 93 -3.48 1.45 9.81
C ILE A 93 -4.73 1.90 9.04
N LEU A 94 -4.60 2.98 8.28
CA LEU A 94 -5.62 3.52 7.39
C LEU A 94 -5.01 3.57 5.99
N THR A 95 -5.28 2.54 5.19
CA THR A 95 -4.65 2.38 3.88
C THR A 95 -5.68 2.34 2.77
N GLY A 96 -5.28 2.85 1.60
CA GLY A 96 -5.97 2.66 0.33
C GLY A 96 -5.61 1.35 -0.40
N GLY A 97 -4.66 0.60 0.14
CA GLY A 97 -4.18 -0.67 -0.39
C GLY A 97 -5.09 -1.85 -0.04
N PHE A 98 -4.54 -3.06 -0.11
CA PHE A 98 -5.28 -4.29 0.11
C PHE A 98 -5.00 -4.85 1.51
N GLU A 99 -6.07 -5.11 2.28
CA GLU A 99 -6.03 -5.69 3.63
C GLU A 99 -5.12 -6.93 3.71
N ARG A 100 -5.19 -7.82 2.72
CA ARG A 100 -4.37 -9.06 2.67
C ARG A 100 -2.87 -8.84 2.71
N GLY A 101 -2.38 -7.74 2.13
CA GLY A 101 -0.95 -7.42 2.16
C GLY A 101 -0.50 -6.72 3.45
N VAL A 102 -1.45 -6.25 4.27
CA VAL A 102 -1.20 -5.61 5.56
C VAL A 102 -1.34 -6.59 6.72
N ASP A 103 -2.33 -7.48 6.66
CA ASP A 103 -2.67 -8.45 7.71
C ASP A 103 -1.70 -9.65 7.82
N ARG A 104 -0.66 -9.67 6.99
CA ARG A 104 0.33 -10.75 6.94
C ARG A 104 1.48 -10.50 7.92
#